data_AF-A0A9E3CWI6-F1
#
_entry.id   AF-A0A9E3CWI6-F1
#
_cell.length_a   1.000
_cell.length_b   1.000
_cell.length_c   1.000
_cell.angle_alpha   90.00
_cell.angle_beta   90.00
_cell.angle_gamma   90.00
#
_symmetry.space_group_name_H-M   'P 1'
#
loop_
_entity.id
_entity.type
_entity.pdbx_description
1 polymer ?
#
loop_
_entity_poly.entity_id
_entity_poly.type
_entity_poly.pdbx_seq_one_letter_code
_entity_poly.pdbx_strand_id
1 'polypeptide(L)'
;MSAILIISVFLLFVASYAILRTKRSSSQDDARELPPVLSPRGLFEESSRVEEIPSESPEQRRRDQLRERAERGDFSALAEARASGGAALYRFVLDGLVGHASGDAARVRELAAHVANGKDLRASPELAEMLLGVWRAEPTPASTAELLRVSALSDDAGTFGRAVGEVLQVWEGGGLKGLGVESLRSLFEAEYWLLSSEAKRSGAGFVLKQTLADVRRRLSAGVRERVVEEGRPPP
;
A
#
# COMPACT_ATOMS: atom_id res chain seq x y z
N MET A 1 -6.35 12.82 42.37
CA MET A 1 -6.84 11.48 41.97
C MET A 1 -6.33 11.03 40.60
N SER A 2 -6.15 11.93 39.62
CA SER A 2 -5.72 11.59 38.26
C SER A 2 -4.29 11.00 38.14
N ALA A 3 -3.36 11.42 39.00
CA ALA A 3 -1.97 10.89 38.97
C ALA A 3 -1.89 9.41 39.36
N ILE A 4 -2.74 8.95 40.28
CA ILE A 4 -2.79 7.54 40.73
C ILE A 4 -3.29 6.65 39.58
N LEU A 5 -4.27 7.12 38.81
CA LEU A 5 -4.78 6.41 37.62
C LEU A 5 -3.71 6.26 36.53
N ILE A 6 -2.93 7.31 36.26
CA ILE A 6 -1.86 7.27 35.24
C ILE A 6 -0.78 6.27 35.63
N ILE A 7 -0.34 6.27 36.90
CA ILE A 7 0.68 5.33 37.40
C ILE A 7 0.16 3.89 37.33
N SER A 8 -1.11 3.66 37.67
CA SER A 8 -1.71 2.32 37.62
C SER A 8 -1.78 1.75 36.20
N VAL A 9 -2.18 2.56 35.21
CA VAL A 9 -2.20 2.15 33.79
C VAL A 9 -0.79 1.86 33.27
N PHE A 10 0.19 2.68 33.67
CA PHE A 10 1.58 2.49 33.26
C PHE A 10 2.16 1.18 33.81
N LEU A 11 1.89 0.85 35.07
CA LEU A 11 2.33 -0.41 35.69
C LEU A 11 1.72 -1.65 35.00
N LEU A 12 0.45 -1.59 34.60
CA LEU A 12 -0.19 -2.67 33.85
C LEU A 12 0.47 -2.88 32.47
N PHE A 13 0.85 -1.79 31.80
CA PHE A 13 1.51 -1.87 30.49
C PHE A 13 2.91 -2.49 30.60
N VAL A 14 3.69 -2.09 31.61
CA VAL A 14 5.05 -2.63 31.86
C VAL A 14 4.98 -4.12 32.24
N ALA A 15 4.03 -4.51 33.10
CA ALA A 15 3.84 -5.91 33.48
C ALA A 15 3.43 -6.79 32.28
N SER A 16 2.52 -6.30 31.43
CA SER A 16 2.09 -7.02 30.23
C SER A 16 3.24 -7.17 29.22
N TYR A 17 4.04 -6.12 29.04
CA TYR A 17 5.21 -6.14 28.16
C TYR A 17 6.31 -7.10 28.64
N ALA A 18 6.54 -7.18 29.96
CA ALA A 18 7.51 -8.13 30.54
C ALA A 18 7.11 -9.59 30.29
N ILE A 19 5.81 -9.92 30.40
CA ILE A 19 5.28 -11.27 30.12
C ILE A 19 5.40 -11.64 28.63
N LEU A 20 5.16 -10.67 27.74
CA LEU A 20 5.31 -10.87 26.30
C LEU A 20 6.77 -11.13 25.89
N ARG A 21 7.74 -10.55 26.60
CA ARG A 21 9.16 -10.74 26.28
C ARG A 21 9.68 -12.10 26.74
N THR A 22 9.22 -12.62 27.87
CA THR A 22 9.67 -13.93 28.39
C THR A 22 9.08 -15.12 27.63
N LYS A 23 7.93 -14.97 26.96
CA LYS A 23 7.38 -16.03 26.09
C LYS A 23 8.15 -16.23 24.77
N ARG A 24 9.13 -15.38 24.43
CA ARG A 24 9.84 -15.44 23.13
C ARG A 24 11.18 -16.18 23.16
N SER A 25 11.56 -16.82 24.26
CA SER A 25 12.83 -17.56 24.39
C SER A 25 12.66 -18.96 24.97
N SER A 26 11.95 -19.84 24.25
CA SER A 26 12.08 -21.29 24.44
C SER A 26 11.69 -22.03 23.17
N SER A 27 12.64 -22.17 22.24
CA SER A 27 12.72 -23.24 21.25
C SER A 27 14.10 -23.16 20.58
N GLN A 28 15.13 -23.50 21.35
CA GLN A 28 16.41 -23.93 20.78
C GLN A 28 17.16 -24.75 21.82
N ASP A 29 16.56 -25.85 22.24
CA ASP A 29 17.27 -26.94 22.89
C ASP A 29 16.51 -28.24 22.63
N ASP A 30 16.64 -28.75 21.41
CA ASP A 30 16.50 -30.18 21.13
C ASP A 30 17.90 -30.69 20.76
N ALA A 31 18.46 -31.42 21.70
CA ALA A 31 19.63 -32.23 21.52
C ALA A 31 19.31 -33.46 20.64
N ARG A 32 20.35 -33.92 19.94
CA ARG A 32 20.49 -35.20 19.19
C ARG A 32 19.96 -35.08 17.75
N GLU A 33 20.70 -35.43 16.72
CA GLU A 33 21.31 -36.75 16.51
C GLU A 33 22.68 -36.67 15.82
N LEU A 34 23.55 -37.62 16.18
CA LEU A 34 24.79 -37.94 15.47
C LEU A 34 24.50 -38.22 13.98
N PRO A 35 25.46 -37.97 13.07
CA PRO A 35 25.28 -38.35 11.66
C PRO A 35 24.98 -39.85 11.56
N PRO A 36 24.05 -40.26 10.67
CA PRO A 36 23.72 -41.66 10.51
C PRO A 36 24.97 -42.47 10.18
N VAL A 37 25.14 -43.58 10.88
CA VAL A 37 26.18 -44.58 10.61
C VAL A 37 26.04 -44.98 9.13
N LEU A 38 27.08 -44.69 8.36
CA LEU A 38 27.19 -45.12 6.98
C LEU A 38 27.21 -46.66 6.96
N SER A 39 26.08 -47.28 6.66
CA SER A 39 26.01 -48.70 6.34
C SER A 39 26.98 -49.01 5.19
N PRO A 40 27.84 -50.03 5.30
CA PRO A 40 28.72 -50.42 4.21
C PRO A 40 27.89 -50.80 2.99
N ARG A 41 28.04 -49.98 1.96
CA ARG A 41 27.41 -50.04 0.64
C ARG A 41 27.70 -51.41 0.02
N GLY A 42 26.71 -52.31 0.02
CA GLY A 42 26.78 -53.56 -0.73
C GLY A 42 26.82 -53.26 -2.22
N LEU A 43 27.78 -53.83 -2.94
CA LEU A 43 28.05 -53.57 -4.37
C LEU A 43 26.94 -54.06 -5.33
N PHE A 44 25.80 -54.52 -4.80
CA PHE A 44 24.69 -55.13 -5.53
C PHE A 44 23.31 -54.64 -5.07
N GLU A 45 23.24 -53.55 -4.32
CA GLU A 45 21.94 -53.00 -3.93
C GLU A 45 21.37 -52.19 -5.10
N GLU A 46 20.57 -52.88 -5.91
CA GLU A 46 19.74 -52.34 -6.96
C GLU A 46 18.68 -51.44 -6.32
N SER A 47 19.10 -50.21 -5.97
CA SER A 47 18.21 -49.21 -5.41
C SER A 47 17.29 -48.74 -6.52
N SER A 48 16.08 -49.29 -6.55
CA SER A 48 14.89 -48.63 -7.08
C SER A 48 14.68 -47.33 -6.31
N ARG A 49 15.51 -46.32 -6.57
CA ARG A 49 15.24 -44.93 -6.19
C ARG A 49 14.03 -44.53 -7.01
N VAL A 50 12.86 -44.79 -6.46
CA VAL A 50 11.69 -43.99 -6.78
C VAL A 50 12.10 -42.57 -6.40
N GLU A 51 12.43 -41.76 -7.40
CA GLU A 51 12.49 -40.31 -7.24
C GLU A 51 11.15 -39.90 -6.64
N GLU A 52 11.13 -39.65 -5.33
CA GLU A 52 10.04 -38.93 -4.68
C GLU A 52 10.02 -37.55 -5.33
N ILE A 53 9.19 -37.41 -6.37
CA ILE A 53 8.83 -36.11 -6.93
C ILE A 53 8.38 -35.28 -5.73
N PRO A 54 9.06 -34.18 -5.38
CA PRO A 54 8.70 -33.37 -4.23
C PRO A 54 7.24 -32.98 -4.35
N SER A 55 6.37 -33.56 -3.51
CA SER A 55 4.95 -33.26 -3.57
C SER A 55 4.80 -31.78 -3.19
N GLU A 56 4.36 -30.95 -4.13
CA GLU A 56 4.14 -29.53 -3.87
C GLU A 56 3.25 -29.36 -2.64
N SER A 57 3.68 -28.51 -1.71
CA SER A 57 2.89 -28.24 -0.51
C SER A 57 1.54 -27.62 -0.90
N PRO A 58 0.47 -27.86 -0.14
CA PRO A 58 -0.84 -27.23 -0.39
C PRO A 58 -0.77 -25.70 -0.46
N GLU A 59 0.14 -25.08 0.28
CA GLU A 59 0.39 -23.64 0.25
C GLU A 59 0.98 -23.18 -1.06
N GLN A 60 1.95 -23.93 -1.61
CA GLN A 60 2.56 -23.62 -2.89
C GLN A 60 1.53 -23.70 -4.02
N ARG A 61 0.72 -24.76 -4.05
CA ARG A 61 -0.38 -24.91 -5.03
C ARG A 61 -1.37 -23.75 -4.94
N ARG A 62 -1.74 -23.33 -3.73
CA ARG A 62 -2.65 -22.19 -3.53
C ARG A 62 -2.04 -20.88 -4.01
N ARG A 63 -0.75 -20.65 -3.74
CA ARG A 63 -0.02 -19.47 -4.23
C ARG A 63 -0.02 -19.44 -5.76
N ASP A 64 0.25 -20.57 -6.39
CA ASP A 64 0.35 -20.67 -7.84
C ASP A 64 -1.04 -20.49 -8.50
N GLN A 65 -2.10 -21.02 -7.89
CA GLN A 65 -3.50 -20.78 -8.33
C GLN A 65 -3.90 -19.30 -8.26
N LEU A 66 -3.57 -18.61 -7.16
CA LEU A 66 -3.87 -17.17 -7.02
C LEU A 66 -3.10 -16.34 -8.04
N ARG A 67 -1.85 -16.74 -8.33
CA ARG A 67 -1.04 -16.09 -9.36
C ARG A 67 -1.64 -16.25 -10.75
N GLU A 68 -1.99 -17.48 -11.13
CA GLU A 68 -2.59 -17.75 -12.45
C GLU A 68 -3.90 -16.97 -12.63
N ARG A 69 -4.68 -16.81 -11.56
CA ARG A 69 -5.88 -15.97 -11.57
C ARG A 69 -5.56 -14.49 -11.74
N ALA A 70 -4.55 -13.98 -11.03
CA ALA A 70 -4.07 -12.61 -11.19
C ALA A 70 -3.58 -12.33 -12.61
N GLU A 71 -2.84 -13.25 -13.22
CA GLU A 71 -2.36 -13.14 -14.61
C GLU A 71 -3.51 -13.13 -15.63
N ARG A 72 -4.70 -13.64 -15.26
CA ARG A 72 -5.94 -13.57 -16.03
C ARG A 72 -6.81 -12.34 -15.70
N GLY A 73 -6.36 -11.46 -14.81
CA GLY A 73 -7.09 -10.25 -14.42
C GLY A 73 -8.18 -10.47 -13.37
N ASP A 74 -8.17 -11.58 -12.65
CA ASP A 74 -9.17 -11.84 -11.60
C ASP A 74 -8.84 -11.07 -10.30
N PHE A 75 -9.53 -9.94 -10.10
CA PHE A 75 -9.34 -9.10 -8.91
C PHE A 75 -9.73 -9.79 -7.60
N SER A 76 -10.61 -10.81 -7.62
CA SER A 76 -11.01 -11.51 -6.39
C SER A 76 -9.85 -12.27 -5.73
N ALA A 77 -8.83 -12.64 -6.51
CA ALA A 77 -7.59 -13.23 -6.01
C ALA A 77 -6.86 -12.30 -5.02
N LEU A 78 -6.99 -10.97 -5.17
CA LEU A 78 -6.34 -10.00 -4.29
C LEU A 78 -6.98 -10.00 -2.89
N ALA A 79 -8.31 -10.09 -2.82
CA ALA A 79 -9.04 -10.19 -1.56
C ALA A 79 -8.77 -11.53 -0.85
N GLU A 80 -8.71 -12.63 -1.60
CA GLU A 80 -8.35 -13.95 -1.07
C GLU A 80 -6.92 -13.98 -0.52
N ALA A 81 -5.96 -13.40 -1.25
CA ALA A 81 -4.59 -13.25 -0.80
C ALA A 81 -4.51 -12.42 0.48
N ARG A 82 -5.28 -11.33 0.58
CA ARG A 82 -5.37 -10.51 1.80
C ARG A 82 -5.94 -11.29 2.99
N ALA A 83 -7.01 -12.05 2.77
CA ALA A 83 -7.66 -12.85 3.81
C ALA A 83 -6.76 -13.96 4.37
N SER A 84 -5.78 -14.44 3.60
CA SER A 84 -4.79 -15.42 4.06
C SER A 84 -3.78 -14.86 5.08
N GLY A 85 -3.70 -13.52 5.23
CA GLY A 85 -2.77 -12.86 6.15
C GLY A 85 -1.32 -12.74 5.65
N GLY A 86 -0.98 -13.34 4.50
CA GLY A 86 0.35 -13.29 3.93
C GLY A 86 0.63 -12.00 3.15
N ALA A 87 1.34 -11.03 3.76
CA ALA A 87 1.71 -9.78 3.08
C ALA A 87 2.54 -10.01 1.80
N ALA A 88 3.42 -11.02 1.79
CA ALA A 88 4.19 -11.40 0.62
C ALA A 88 3.31 -11.97 -0.50
N LEU A 89 2.34 -12.83 -0.15
CA LEU A 89 1.39 -13.38 -1.11
C LEU A 89 0.48 -12.29 -1.70
N TYR A 90 0.01 -11.36 -0.86
CA TYR A 90 -0.76 -10.21 -1.31
C TYR A 90 0.00 -9.38 -2.35
N ARG A 91 1.25 -9.01 -2.04
CA ARG A 91 2.10 -8.25 -2.97
C ARG A 91 2.32 -9.00 -4.27
N PHE A 92 2.64 -10.29 -4.18
CA PHE A 92 2.85 -11.13 -5.35
C PHE A 92 1.64 -11.19 -6.30
N VAL A 93 0.43 -11.29 -5.75
CA VAL A 93 -0.82 -11.26 -6.52
C VAL A 93 -1.08 -9.87 -7.10
N LEU A 94 -0.84 -8.81 -6.33
CA LEU A 94 -0.98 -7.43 -6.79
C LEU A 94 -0.02 -7.14 -7.96
N ASP A 95 1.24 -7.54 -7.86
CA ASP A 95 2.25 -7.35 -8.90
C ASP A 95 1.84 -8.07 -10.20
N GLY A 96 1.25 -9.27 -10.09
CA GLY A 96 0.68 -9.99 -11.24
C GLY A 96 -0.47 -9.21 -11.91
N LEU A 97 -1.38 -8.65 -11.13
CA LEU A 97 -2.49 -7.83 -11.64
C LEU A 97 -2.00 -6.51 -12.27
N VAL A 98 -1.02 -5.86 -11.65
CA VAL A 98 -0.35 -4.65 -12.16
C VAL A 98 0.34 -4.96 -13.49
N GLY A 99 1.05 -6.09 -13.57
CA GLY A 99 1.68 -6.57 -14.81
C GLY A 99 0.65 -6.84 -15.92
N HIS A 100 -0.48 -7.46 -15.59
CA HIS A 100 -1.58 -7.72 -16.53
C HIS A 100 -2.26 -6.43 -17.03
N ALA A 101 -2.39 -5.42 -16.17
CA ALA A 101 -2.99 -4.14 -16.51
C ALA A 101 -2.04 -3.21 -17.30
N SER A 102 -0.73 -3.46 -17.24
CA SER A 102 0.28 -2.63 -17.88
C SER A 102 0.04 -2.48 -19.38
N GLY A 103 0.07 -1.24 -19.87
CA GLY A 103 -0.18 -0.91 -21.28
C GLY A 103 -1.66 -0.74 -21.65
N ASP A 104 -2.60 -1.00 -20.74
CA ASP A 104 -4.04 -0.79 -20.97
C ASP A 104 -4.62 0.17 -19.92
N ALA A 105 -4.93 1.39 -20.35
CA ALA A 105 -5.46 2.44 -19.48
C ALA A 105 -6.81 2.07 -18.83
N ALA A 106 -7.65 1.28 -19.51
CA ALA A 106 -8.93 0.85 -18.95
C ALA A 106 -8.71 -0.13 -17.80
N ARG A 107 -7.83 -1.13 -17.99
CA ARG A 107 -7.49 -2.10 -16.94
C ARG A 107 -6.81 -1.46 -15.74
N VAL A 108 -5.92 -0.49 -15.97
CA VAL A 108 -5.30 0.27 -14.87
C VAL A 108 -6.36 0.97 -14.02
N ARG A 109 -7.36 1.61 -14.65
CA ARG A 109 -8.48 2.24 -13.94
C ARG A 109 -9.35 1.23 -13.22
N GLU A 110 -9.68 0.10 -13.84
CA GLU A 110 -10.48 -0.94 -13.19
C GLU A 110 -9.79 -1.51 -11.93
N LEU A 111 -8.48 -1.80 -12.02
CA LEU A 111 -7.69 -2.26 -10.88
C LEU A 111 -7.58 -1.18 -9.80
N ALA A 112 -7.33 0.07 -10.18
CA ALA A 112 -7.30 1.21 -9.28
C ALA A 112 -8.63 1.39 -8.53
N ALA A 113 -9.76 1.36 -9.24
CA ALA A 113 -11.09 1.44 -8.67
C ALA A 113 -11.36 0.28 -7.71
N HIS A 114 -10.93 -0.94 -8.08
CA HIS A 114 -11.07 -2.10 -7.21
C HIS A 114 -10.30 -1.93 -5.90
N VAL A 115 -9.05 -1.46 -5.96
CA VAL A 115 -8.22 -1.21 -4.77
C VAL A 115 -8.79 -0.05 -3.93
N ALA A 116 -9.22 1.04 -4.56
CA ALA A 116 -9.76 2.22 -3.89
C ALA A 116 -11.07 1.94 -3.14
N ASN A 117 -11.92 1.06 -3.67
CA ASN A 117 -13.20 0.68 -3.06
C ASN A 117 -13.07 -0.54 -2.13
N GLY A 118 -11.98 -1.28 -2.22
CA GLY A 118 -11.74 -2.49 -1.43
C GLY A 118 -11.42 -2.18 0.04
N LYS A 119 -12.11 -2.86 0.95
CA LYS A 119 -11.82 -2.74 2.38
C LYS A 119 -10.45 -3.34 2.69
N ASP A 120 -9.59 -2.56 3.34
CA ASP A 120 -8.26 -2.97 3.80
C ASP A 120 -7.28 -3.42 2.69
N LEU A 121 -7.56 -3.09 1.42
CA LEU A 121 -6.64 -3.26 0.32
C LEU A 121 -5.60 -2.14 0.31
N ARG A 122 -4.38 -2.47 -0.14
CA ARG A 122 -3.26 -1.54 -0.31
C ARG A 122 -2.85 -1.51 -1.77
N ALA A 123 -2.51 -0.34 -2.27
CA ALA A 123 -1.97 -0.23 -3.63
C ALA A 123 -0.47 -0.57 -3.62
N SER A 124 0.11 -0.65 -4.81
CA SER A 124 1.56 -0.58 -5.00
C SER A 124 1.94 0.79 -5.57
N PRO A 125 3.17 1.27 -5.33
CA PRO A 125 3.68 2.48 -5.98
C PRO A 125 3.57 2.42 -7.50
N GLU A 126 3.82 1.24 -8.09
CA GLU A 126 3.76 1.00 -9.53
C GLU A 126 2.34 1.22 -10.09
N LEU A 127 1.30 0.75 -9.39
CA LEU A 127 -0.09 0.99 -9.76
C LEU A 127 -0.42 2.49 -9.74
N ALA A 128 0.02 3.18 -8.68
CA ALA A 128 -0.23 4.61 -8.53
C ALA A 128 0.47 5.44 -9.63
N GLU A 129 1.70 5.09 -10.01
CA GLU A 129 2.43 5.75 -11.10
C GLU A 129 1.81 5.48 -12.49
N MET A 130 1.35 4.25 -12.75
CA MET A 130 0.59 3.97 -13.98
C MET A 130 -0.71 4.76 -14.03
N LEU A 131 -1.46 4.79 -12.91
CA LEU A 131 -2.70 5.54 -12.81
C LEU A 131 -2.46 7.05 -12.98
N LEU A 132 -1.35 7.58 -12.46
CA LEU A 132 -0.94 8.97 -12.70
C LEU A 132 -0.73 9.23 -14.19
N GLY A 133 -0.07 8.33 -14.91
CA GLY A 133 0.09 8.40 -16.36
C GLY A 133 -1.25 8.44 -17.10
N VAL A 134 -2.20 7.59 -16.70
CA VAL A 134 -3.55 7.55 -17.26
C VAL A 134 -4.34 8.82 -16.91
N TRP A 135 -4.22 9.32 -15.69
CA TRP A 135 -4.89 10.53 -15.23
C TRP A 135 -4.44 11.78 -15.98
N ARG A 136 -3.14 11.90 -16.31
CA ARG A 136 -2.61 13.05 -17.07
C ARG A 136 -3.26 13.23 -18.44
N ALA A 137 -3.71 12.14 -19.07
CA ALA A 137 -4.39 12.20 -20.37
C ALA A 137 -5.80 12.82 -20.26
N GLU A 138 -6.49 12.58 -19.15
CA GLU A 138 -7.87 13.06 -18.93
C GLU A 138 -8.11 13.37 -17.43
N PRO A 139 -7.63 14.54 -16.97
CA PRO A 139 -7.76 14.93 -15.57
C PRO A 139 -9.20 15.38 -15.29
N THR A 140 -9.89 14.66 -14.43
CA THR A 140 -11.24 15.00 -13.95
C THR A 140 -11.28 15.02 -12.43
N PRO A 141 -12.27 15.68 -11.79
CA PRO A 141 -12.40 15.64 -10.33
C PRO A 141 -12.52 14.21 -9.76
N ALA A 142 -13.26 13.33 -10.46
CA ALA A 142 -13.44 11.94 -10.04
C ALA A 142 -12.13 11.14 -10.15
N SER A 143 -11.45 11.20 -11.31
CA SER A 143 -10.16 10.52 -11.50
C SER A 143 -9.06 11.09 -10.61
N THR A 144 -9.16 12.36 -10.20
CA THR A 144 -8.24 12.99 -9.24
C THR A 144 -8.40 12.40 -7.84
N ALA A 145 -9.63 12.23 -7.37
CA ALA A 145 -9.91 11.62 -6.08
C ALA A 145 -9.43 10.16 -6.05
N GLU A 146 -9.66 9.41 -7.13
CA GLU A 146 -9.18 8.05 -7.29
C GLU A 146 -7.65 7.99 -7.29
N LEU A 147 -6.97 8.83 -8.08
CA LEU A 147 -5.51 8.91 -8.12
C LEU A 147 -4.91 9.15 -6.74
N LEU A 148 -5.43 10.13 -6.00
CA LEU A 148 -4.92 10.49 -4.67
C LEU A 148 -5.18 9.37 -3.65
N ARG A 149 -6.36 8.74 -3.69
CA ARG A 149 -6.70 7.58 -2.87
C ARG A 149 -5.73 6.43 -3.11
N VAL A 150 -5.54 6.02 -4.36
CA VAL A 150 -4.63 4.91 -4.73
C VAL A 150 -3.19 5.24 -4.37
N SER A 151 -2.74 6.47 -4.63
CA SER A 151 -1.39 6.91 -4.28
C SER A 151 -1.17 6.88 -2.76
N ALA A 152 -2.15 7.27 -1.95
CA ALA A 152 -2.06 7.18 -0.50
C ALA A 152 -2.08 5.73 0.01
N LEU A 153 -2.86 4.86 -0.64
CA LEU A 153 -2.91 3.42 -0.33
C LEU A 153 -1.65 2.66 -0.73
N SER A 154 -0.75 3.26 -1.53
CA SER A 154 0.55 2.65 -1.90
C SER A 154 1.53 2.55 -0.73
N ASP A 155 1.23 3.25 0.38
CA ASP A 155 2.11 3.38 1.54
C ASP A 155 3.51 3.92 1.21
N ASP A 156 3.67 4.58 0.06
CA ASP A 156 4.87 5.32 -0.30
C ASP A 156 4.60 6.84 -0.31
N ALA A 157 5.20 7.54 0.65
CA ALA A 157 5.00 8.97 0.80
C ALA A 157 5.54 9.79 -0.39
N GLY A 158 6.56 9.28 -1.09
CA GLY A 158 7.12 9.92 -2.28
C GLY A 158 6.12 9.91 -3.46
N THR A 159 5.52 8.75 -3.72
CA THR A 159 4.51 8.53 -4.75
C THR A 159 3.28 9.39 -4.50
N PHE A 160 2.76 9.41 -3.27
CA PHE A 160 1.66 10.31 -2.91
C PHE A 160 2.03 11.79 -3.06
N GLY A 161 3.23 12.19 -2.62
CA GLY A 161 3.71 13.57 -2.78
C GLY A 161 3.82 14.00 -4.23
N ARG A 162 4.27 13.12 -5.13
CA ARG A 162 4.32 13.36 -6.56
C ARG A 162 2.92 13.57 -7.14
N ALA A 163 1.98 12.68 -6.80
CA ALA A 163 0.58 12.82 -7.24
C ALA A 163 -0.03 14.16 -6.78
N VAL A 164 0.20 14.57 -5.51
CA VAL A 164 -0.24 15.88 -5.00
C VAL A 164 0.35 17.03 -5.80
N GLY A 165 1.65 16.99 -6.12
CA GLY A 165 2.32 18.02 -6.91
C GLY A 165 1.74 18.17 -8.32
N GLU A 166 1.51 17.04 -9.01
CA GLU A 166 0.94 17.00 -10.35
C GLU A 166 -0.50 17.52 -10.37
N VAL A 167 -1.33 17.09 -9.41
CA VAL A 167 -2.70 17.59 -9.27
C VAL A 167 -2.71 19.09 -9.02
N LEU A 168 -1.83 19.60 -8.14
CA LEU A 168 -1.74 21.04 -7.89
C LEU A 168 -1.35 21.80 -9.15
N GLN A 169 -0.35 21.32 -9.90
CA GLN A 169 0.10 21.97 -11.14
C GLN A 169 -1.03 22.06 -12.18
N VAL A 170 -1.76 20.96 -12.41
CA VAL A 170 -2.88 20.96 -13.36
C VAL A 170 -4.04 21.84 -12.88
N TRP A 171 -4.31 21.87 -11.57
CA TRP A 171 -5.33 22.74 -11.00
C TRP A 171 -4.98 24.22 -11.15
N GLU A 172 -3.72 24.60 -10.88
CA GLU A 172 -3.24 25.98 -11.07
C GLU A 172 -3.30 26.42 -12.54
N GLY A 173 -3.07 25.49 -13.47
CA GLY A 173 -3.28 25.69 -14.91
C GLY A 173 -4.74 25.71 -15.36
N GLY A 174 -5.71 25.57 -14.44
CA GLY A 174 -7.15 25.59 -14.75
C GLY A 174 -7.68 24.31 -15.42
N GLY A 175 -6.92 23.21 -15.42
CA GLY A 175 -7.30 21.94 -16.03
C GLY A 175 -8.39 21.18 -15.26
N LEU A 176 -8.47 21.39 -13.93
CA LEU A 176 -9.47 20.76 -13.07
C LEU A 176 -10.66 21.69 -12.79
N LYS A 177 -11.41 22.01 -13.85
CA LYS A 177 -12.63 22.84 -13.74
C LYS A 177 -13.64 22.17 -12.81
N GLY A 178 -14.24 22.95 -11.91
CA GLY A 178 -15.22 22.47 -10.93
C GLY A 178 -14.63 21.96 -9.62
N LEU A 179 -13.30 21.78 -9.53
CA LEU A 179 -12.65 21.47 -8.26
C LEU A 179 -12.25 22.76 -7.55
N GLY A 180 -13.04 23.17 -6.56
CA GLY A 180 -12.77 24.35 -5.74
C GLY A 180 -11.54 24.15 -4.84
N VAL A 181 -10.97 25.26 -4.37
CA VAL A 181 -9.80 25.28 -3.47
C VAL A 181 -10.05 24.44 -2.21
N GLU A 182 -11.22 24.62 -1.60
CA GLU A 182 -11.60 23.91 -0.37
C GLU A 182 -11.78 22.42 -0.59
N SER A 183 -12.36 22.02 -1.72
CA SER A 183 -12.50 20.62 -2.12
C SER A 183 -11.14 19.97 -2.32
N LEU A 184 -10.23 20.65 -3.03
CA LEU A 184 -8.88 20.15 -3.27
C LEU A 184 -8.07 20.01 -1.97
N ARG A 185 -8.13 21.02 -1.10
CA ARG A 185 -7.50 20.98 0.23
C ARG A 185 -8.03 19.81 1.05
N SER A 186 -9.35 19.65 1.12
CA SER A 186 -9.99 18.58 1.88
C SER A 186 -9.60 17.20 1.34
N LEU A 187 -9.49 17.06 0.03
CA LEU A 187 -9.07 15.84 -0.62
C LEU A 187 -7.64 15.44 -0.23
N PHE A 188 -6.67 16.36 -0.32
CA PHE A 188 -5.29 16.08 0.08
C PHE A 188 -5.16 15.65 1.54
N GLU A 189 -5.86 16.33 2.46
CA GLU A 189 -5.84 16.00 3.88
C GLU A 189 -6.50 14.64 4.16
N ALA A 190 -7.66 14.37 3.55
CA ALA A 190 -8.38 13.12 3.72
C ALA A 190 -7.53 11.92 3.28
N GLU A 191 -6.89 12.03 2.12
CA GLU A 191 -6.06 10.95 1.58
C GLU A 191 -4.74 10.78 2.34
N TYR A 192 -4.14 11.87 2.82
CA TYR A 192 -2.94 11.80 3.66
C TYR A 192 -3.14 10.91 4.91
N TRP A 193 -4.35 10.88 5.49
CA TRP A 193 -4.62 10.04 6.65
C TRP A 193 -4.59 8.53 6.36
N LEU A 194 -4.81 8.12 5.11
CA LEU A 194 -4.77 6.71 4.71
C LEU A 194 -3.37 6.11 4.64
N LEU A 195 -2.34 6.95 4.43
CA LEU A 195 -0.95 6.52 4.45
C LEU A 195 -0.65 5.74 5.73
N SER A 196 0.11 4.65 5.61
CA SER A 196 0.59 3.91 6.76
C SER A 196 1.36 4.80 7.74
N SER A 197 1.38 4.40 9.01
CA SER A 197 2.16 5.07 10.04
C SER A 197 3.67 5.08 9.73
N GLU A 198 4.15 4.06 9.03
CA GLU A 198 5.54 3.96 8.58
C GLU A 198 5.84 5.01 7.50
N ALA A 199 5.00 5.09 6.46
CA ALA A 199 5.12 6.09 5.40
C ALA A 199 5.14 7.52 5.96
N LYS A 200 4.24 7.82 6.91
CA LYS A 200 4.13 9.14 7.57
C LYS A 200 5.32 9.50 8.48
N ARG A 201 6.06 8.50 8.97
CA ARG A 201 7.25 8.67 9.83
C ARG A 201 8.56 8.60 9.06
N SER A 202 8.53 8.19 7.80
CA SER A 202 9.70 8.18 6.91
C SER A 202 10.20 9.61 6.62
N GLY A 203 11.44 9.72 6.12
CA GLY A 203 11.98 11.01 5.64
C GLY A 203 11.14 11.61 4.51
N ALA A 204 10.65 10.80 3.57
CA ALA A 204 9.73 11.23 2.52
C ALA A 204 8.39 11.72 3.12
N GLY A 205 7.91 11.08 4.19
CA GLY A 205 6.72 11.52 4.93
C GLY A 205 6.88 12.90 5.58
N PHE A 206 8.09 13.25 6.02
CA PHE A 206 8.39 14.60 6.51
C PHE A 206 8.35 15.64 5.39
N VAL A 207 8.99 15.36 4.25
CA VAL A 207 8.96 16.22 3.05
C VAL A 207 7.52 16.41 2.55
N LEU A 208 6.73 15.35 2.55
CA LEU A 208 5.30 15.39 2.19
C LEU A 208 4.50 16.33 3.11
N LYS A 209 4.73 16.28 4.43
CA LYS A 209 4.06 17.21 5.37
C LYS A 209 4.40 18.67 5.08
N GLN A 210 5.66 18.96 4.77
CA GLN A 210 6.08 20.31 4.39
C GLN A 210 5.40 20.73 3.08
N THR A 211 5.37 19.83 2.10
CA THR A 211 4.69 20.05 0.81
C THR A 211 3.20 20.36 1.01
N LEU A 212 2.50 19.59 1.84
CA LEU A 212 1.07 19.84 2.14
C LEU A 212 0.85 21.16 2.88
N ALA A 213 1.76 21.54 3.79
CA ALA A 213 1.70 22.84 4.44
C ALA A 213 1.89 24.00 3.43
N ASP A 214 2.80 23.84 2.47
CA ASP A 214 3.04 24.81 1.40
C ASP A 214 1.84 24.91 0.44
N VAL A 215 1.31 23.77 0.02
CA VAL A 215 0.07 23.68 -0.78
C VAL A 215 -1.05 24.43 -0.07
N ARG A 216 -1.27 24.20 1.23
CA ARG A 216 -2.29 24.89 2.02
C ARG A 216 -2.10 26.41 2.01
N ARG A 217 -0.87 26.88 2.16
CA ARG A 217 -0.54 28.32 2.10
C ARG A 217 -0.85 28.90 0.72
N ARG A 218 -0.42 28.24 -0.35
CA ARG A 218 -0.65 28.65 -1.75
C ARG A 218 -2.13 28.72 -2.09
N LEU A 219 -2.87 27.66 -1.76
CA LEU A 219 -4.32 27.58 -1.96
C LEU A 219 -5.03 28.72 -1.22
N SER A 220 -4.64 29.00 0.03
CA SER A 220 -5.22 30.10 0.81
C SER A 220 -4.90 31.50 0.27
N ALA A 221 -3.74 31.67 -0.40
CA ALA A 221 -3.36 32.91 -1.03
C ALA A 221 -4.12 33.14 -2.35
N GLY A 222 -4.22 32.10 -3.19
CA GLY A 222 -4.95 32.18 -4.48
C GLY A 222 -6.45 32.47 -4.33
N VAL A 223 -7.07 32.05 -3.22
CA VAL A 223 -8.45 32.45 -2.89
C VAL A 223 -8.58 33.96 -2.73
N ARG A 224 -7.61 34.62 -2.08
CA ARG A 224 -7.68 36.06 -1.83
C ARG A 224 -7.54 36.86 -3.13
N GLU A 225 -6.71 36.40 -4.05
CA GLU A 225 -6.48 37.08 -5.32
C GLU A 225 -7.70 37.00 -6.25
N ARG A 226 -8.34 35.82 -6.36
CA ARG A 226 -9.55 35.66 -7.18
C ARG A 226 -10.74 36.45 -6.65
N VAL A 227 -10.91 36.55 -5.33
CA VAL A 227 -11.97 37.36 -4.71
C VAL A 227 -11.75 38.86 -4.97
N VAL A 228 -10.50 39.31 -5.05
CA VAL A 228 -10.16 40.71 -5.39
C VAL A 228 -10.41 41.01 -6.86
N GLU A 229 -10.18 40.06 -7.78
CA GLU A 229 -10.49 40.22 -9.20
C GLU A 229 -12.00 40.22 -9.49
N GLU A 230 -12.79 39.33 -8.88
CA GLU A 230 -14.26 39.30 -9.05
C GLU A 230 -14.97 40.52 -8.43
N GLY A 231 -14.36 41.18 -7.44
CA GLY A 231 -14.89 42.38 -6.79
C GLY A 231 -14.60 43.69 -7.53
N ARG A 232 -13.86 43.67 -8.65
CA ARG A 232 -13.54 44.89 -9.41
C ARG A 232 -14.68 45.21 -10.39
N PRO A 233 -15.38 46.35 -10.27
CA PRO A 233 -16.43 46.70 -11.22
C PRO A 233 -15.83 46.83 -12.64
N PRO A 234 -16.55 46.38 -13.68
CA PRO A 234 -16.09 46.55 -15.05
C PRO A 234 -15.94 48.04 -15.40
N PRO A 235 -14.99 48.40 -16.29
CA PRO A 235 -14.75 49.78 -16.70
C PRO A 235 -15.94 50.41 -17.43
#